data_AF-A0A840SN63-F1
#
_entry.id   AF-A0A840SN63-F1
#
_cell.length_a   1.000
_cell.length_b   1.000
_cell.length_c   1.000
_cell.angle_alpha   90.00
_cell.angle_beta   90.00
_cell.angle_gamma   90.00
#
_symmetry.space_group_name_H-M   'P 1'
#
loop_
_entity.id
_entity.type
_entity.pdbx_description
1 polymer ?
#
loop_
_entity_poly.entity_id
_entity_poly.type
_entity_poly.pdbx_seq_one_letter_code
_entity_poly.pdbx_strand_id
1 'polypeptide(L)'
;MAGVLVLTAAAGVPDAAAETVAGRVTRLAPSAIEIVLDAPLPAGFAVPGMDANVVPVDGRRKQLLIADMDSTIISVECIDELADFAGVKAEVAAITERAMRGELDFEAALDARVALVKGLPESALAECYAERVRLNPGARTLVRTMAALGAETALVSGGFTYFTARVATEAGFAHNQANTLLIEDGKLTGQAARPILGRAAKLTALEAMCKERAISVADAIAVGDGANDLDMVRAAGLGVAYHAKPALAAEADARLEHSDLTALLALQGIAASEWVTD
;
A
#
# COMPACT_ATOMS: atom_id res chain seq x y z
N MET A 1 5.17 -26.49 -8.04
CA MET A 1 5.01 -25.54 -9.15
C MET A 1 6.36 -24.90 -9.40
N ALA A 2 6.75 -24.68 -10.65
CA ALA A 2 7.93 -23.88 -10.94
C ALA A 2 7.66 -22.45 -10.46
N GLY A 3 8.51 -21.94 -9.57
CA GLY A 3 8.45 -20.56 -9.11
C GLY A 3 9.41 -19.69 -9.91
N VAL A 4 9.09 -18.41 -10.03
CA VAL A 4 10.00 -17.39 -10.53
C VAL A 4 10.52 -16.62 -9.33
N LEU A 5 11.84 -16.55 -9.18
CA LEU A 5 12.46 -15.64 -8.25
C LEU A 5 12.48 -14.26 -8.90
N VAL A 6 11.81 -13.29 -8.28
CA VAL A 6 11.86 -11.88 -8.65
C VAL A 6 12.75 -11.18 -7.64
N LEU A 7 13.82 -10.57 -8.15
CA LEU A 7 14.73 -9.76 -7.37
C LEU A 7 14.51 -8.28 -7.71
N THR A 8 14.29 -7.45 -6.69
CA THR A 8 14.04 -6.00 -6.86
C THR A 8 14.85 -5.17 -5.88
N ALA A 9 15.23 -3.96 -6.30
CA ALA A 9 15.83 -2.95 -5.43
C ALA A 9 15.68 -1.56 -6.02
N ALA A 10 15.35 -0.57 -5.18
CA ALA A 10 15.20 0.83 -5.58
C ALA A 10 16.51 1.42 -6.12
N ALA A 11 17.66 0.95 -5.59
CA ALA A 11 18.99 1.35 -6.05
C ALA A 11 19.41 0.72 -7.39
N GLY A 12 18.58 -0.15 -7.98
CA GLY A 12 18.91 -0.94 -9.16
C GLY A 12 19.37 -2.36 -8.80
N VAL A 13 19.17 -3.30 -9.73
CA VAL A 13 19.60 -4.69 -9.57
C VAL A 13 20.82 -4.94 -10.47
N PRO A 14 22.03 -5.14 -9.91
CA PRO A 14 23.24 -5.31 -10.70
C PRO A 14 23.20 -6.59 -11.54
N ASP A 15 23.95 -6.63 -12.64
CA ASP A 15 24.06 -7.83 -13.49
C ASP A 15 24.59 -9.03 -12.73
N ALA A 16 25.51 -8.83 -11.78
CA ALA A 16 26.03 -9.90 -10.91
C ALA A 16 24.93 -10.60 -10.07
N ALA A 17 23.80 -9.93 -9.81
CA ALA A 17 22.68 -10.56 -9.11
C ALA A 17 22.02 -11.68 -9.93
N ALA A 18 22.14 -11.64 -11.27
CA ALA A 18 21.66 -12.69 -12.17
C ALA A 18 22.38 -14.03 -11.97
N GLU A 19 23.59 -14.01 -11.41
CA GLU A 19 24.42 -15.20 -11.19
C GLU A 19 24.21 -15.81 -9.79
N THR A 20 23.37 -15.19 -8.95
CA THR A 20 23.14 -15.65 -7.57
C THR A 20 22.45 -17.01 -7.49
N VAL A 21 21.69 -17.37 -8.53
CA VAL A 21 20.93 -18.62 -8.61
C VAL A 21 20.94 -19.14 -10.04
N ALA A 22 21.03 -20.46 -10.21
CA ALA A 22 20.88 -21.10 -11.51
C ALA A 22 19.44 -21.01 -12.03
N GLY A 23 19.30 -20.51 -13.25
CA GLY A 23 18.01 -20.40 -13.92
C GLY A 23 18.06 -19.49 -15.14
N ARG A 24 16.93 -19.37 -15.83
CA ARG A 24 16.80 -18.46 -16.96
C ARG A 24 16.45 -17.05 -16.47
N VAL A 25 17.34 -16.11 -16.71
CA VAL A 25 17.23 -14.72 -16.26
C VAL A 25 16.57 -13.83 -17.31
N THR A 26 15.65 -12.96 -16.90
CA THR A 26 15.06 -11.90 -17.71
C THR A 26 15.12 -10.56 -16.97
N ARG A 27 15.59 -9.50 -17.63
CA ARG A 27 15.58 -8.13 -17.10
C ARG A 27 14.21 -7.50 -17.33
N LEU A 28 13.48 -7.23 -16.26
CA LEU A 28 12.18 -6.56 -16.33
C LEU A 28 12.34 -5.03 -16.29
N ALA A 29 13.25 -4.53 -15.45
CA ALA A 29 13.56 -3.11 -15.31
C ALA A 29 15.01 -2.93 -14.80
N PRO A 30 15.59 -1.73 -14.82
CA PRO A 30 16.86 -1.47 -14.13
C PRO A 30 16.83 -1.87 -12.64
N SER A 31 15.65 -1.72 -12.01
CA SER A 31 15.37 -2.08 -10.61
C SER A 31 14.85 -3.50 -10.41
N ALA A 32 14.70 -4.32 -11.46
CA ALA A 32 14.05 -5.62 -11.35
C ALA A 32 14.54 -6.66 -12.34
N ILE A 33 14.78 -7.86 -11.84
CA ILE A 33 15.14 -9.03 -12.65
C ILE A 33 14.30 -10.22 -12.20
N GLU A 34 14.00 -11.14 -13.10
CA GLU A 34 13.35 -12.40 -12.78
C GLU A 34 14.20 -13.59 -13.21
N ILE A 35 14.13 -14.67 -12.45
CA ILE A 35 14.89 -15.90 -12.66
C ILE A 35 13.90 -17.06 -12.59
N VAL A 36 13.67 -17.72 -13.73
CA VAL A 36 12.94 -19.00 -13.75
C VAL A 36 13.87 -20.05 -13.17
N LEU A 37 13.51 -20.55 -11.98
CA LEU A 37 14.38 -21.40 -11.17
C LEU A 37 14.50 -22.81 -11.76
N ASP A 38 15.72 -23.30 -11.93
CA ASP A 38 15.99 -24.70 -12.31
C ASP A 38 15.76 -25.68 -11.15
N ALA A 39 15.89 -25.18 -9.91
CA ALA A 39 15.71 -25.94 -8.68
C ALA A 39 15.15 -25.03 -7.56
N PRO A 40 14.51 -25.59 -6.51
CA PRO A 40 14.04 -24.80 -5.38
C PRO A 40 15.15 -24.03 -4.67
N LEU A 41 14.84 -22.82 -4.18
CA LEU A 41 15.76 -22.03 -3.36
C LEU A 41 15.97 -22.66 -1.98
N PRO A 42 17.15 -22.48 -1.36
CA PRO A 42 17.35 -22.86 0.03
C PRO A 42 16.45 -22.02 0.96
N ALA A 43 16.06 -22.61 2.09
CA ALA A 43 15.31 -21.90 3.11
C ALA A 43 16.08 -20.68 3.60
N GLY A 44 15.40 -19.53 3.70
CA GLY A 44 16.03 -18.27 4.13
C GLY A 44 16.95 -17.63 3.08
N PHE A 45 16.84 -18.02 1.80
CA PHE A 45 17.53 -17.34 0.71
C PHE A 45 17.26 -15.82 0.77
N ALA A 46 18.33 -15.04 0.74
CA ALA A 46 18.29 -13.59 0.76
C ALA A 46 19.47 -13.04 -0.05
N VAL A 47 19.26 -11.89 -0.67
CA VAL A 47 20.31 -11.15 -1.39
C VAL A 47 20.50 -9.81 -0.69
N PRO A 48 21.69 -9.49 -0.16
CA PRO A 48 21.89 -8.26 0.60
C PRO A 48 21.48 -7.01 -0.18
N GLY A 49 20.64 -6.16 0.44
CA GLY A 49 20.18 -4.89 -0.15
C GLY A 49 19.16 -5.06 -1.27
N MET A 50 18.55 -6.23 -1.41
CA MET A 50 17.56 -6.53 -2.45
C MET A 50 16.42 -7.35 -1.86
N ASP A 51 15.22 -7.15 -2.41
CA ASP A 51 14.07 -7.98 -2.10
C ASP A 51 14.09 -9.22 -2.98
N ALA A 52 13.86 -10.39 -2.37
CA ALA A 52 13.86 -11.67 -3.06
C ALA A 52 12.52 -12.39 -2.81
N ASN A 53 11.66 -12.42 -3.83
CA ASN A 53 10.31 -12.95 -3.73
C ASN A 53 10.10 -14.06 -4.76
N VAL A 54 9.54 -15.20 -4.33
CA VAL A 54 9.20 -16.30 -5.23
C VAL A 54 7.71 -16.23 -5.55
N VAL A 55 7.38 -16.04 -6.81
CA VAL A 55 5.99 -15.94 -7.31
C VAL A 55 5.68 -17.06 -8.31
N PRO A 56 4.41 -17.41 -8.54
CA PRO A 56 4.03 -18.32 -9.61
C PRO A 56 4.45 -17.81 -10.99
N VAL A 57 4.80 -18.70 -11.92
CA VAL A 57 5.09 -18.34 -13.32
C VAL A 57 3.84 -17.79 -14.02
N ASP A 58 2.73 -18.52 -13.89
CA ASP A 58 1.46 -18.24 -14.55
C ASP A 58 0.46 -17.57 -13.61
N GLY A 59 -0.52 -16.84 -14.15
CA GLY A 59 -1.60 -16.23 -13.35
C GLY A 59 -1.16 -15.14 -12.37
N ARG A 60 0.07 -14.62 -12.53
CA ARG A 60 0.60 -13.54 -11.67
C ARG A 60 0.20 -12.13 -12.09
N ARG A 61 -0.27 -11.90 -13.32
CA ARG A 61 -0.85 -10.60 -13.74
C ARG A 61 -2.25 -10.44 -13.13
N LYS A 62 -2.41 -9.45 -12.27
CA LYS A 62 -3.63 -9.22 -11.48
C LYS A 62 -4.54 -8.20 -12.17
N GLN A 63 -5.84 -8.35 -11.95
CA GLN A 63 -6.91 -7.56 -12.55
C GLN A 63 -7.47 -6.49 -11.59
N LEU A 64 -7.04 -6.50 -10.33
CA LEU A 64 -7.37 -5.50 -9.33
C LEU A 64 -6.15 -5.17 -8.48
N LEU A 65 -5.82 -3.89 -8.35
CA LEU A 65 -4.93 -3.35 -7.33
C LEU A 65 -5.77 -2.71 -6.22
N ILE A 66 -5.62 -3.18 -4.99
CA ILE A 66 -6.14 -2.51 -3.81
C ILE A 66 -4.99 -2.15 -2.88
N ALA A 67 -4.94 -0.90 -2.43
CA ALA A 67 -3.81 -0.37 -1.66
C ALA A 67 -4.26 0.42 -0.43
N ASP A 68 -3.48 0.33 0.66
CA ASP A 68 -3.52 1.34 1.70
C ASP A 68 -2.98 2.69 1.19
N MET A 69 -3.35 3.77 1.87
CA MET A 69 -2.82 5.11 1.61
C MET A 69 -1.61 5.42 2.48
N ASP A 70 -1.85 5.65 3.78
CA ASP A 70 -0.83 6.08 4.74
C ASP A 70 0.27 5.03 4.83
N SER A 71 1.52 5.48 4.96
CA SER A 71 2.73 4.62 4.99
C SER A 71 2.90 3.63 3.82
N THR A 72 2.07 3.71 2.77
CA THR A 72 2.07 2.79 1.62
C THR A 72 2.14 3.55 0.30
N ILE A 73 1.04 4.16 -0.15
CA ILE A 73 1.04 4.99 -1.37
C ILE A 73 1.65 6.36 -1.09
N ILE A 74 1.58 6.84 0.16
CA ILE A 74 2.27 8.04 0.65
C ILE A 74 3.14 7.67 1.86
N SER A 75 4.14 8.49 2.18
CA SER A 75 5.11 8.20 3.25
C SER A 75 4.72 8.67 4.65
N VAL A 76 3.56 9.32 4.78
CA VAL A 76 3.12 9.97 6.03
C VAL A 76 1.83 9.35 6.55
N GLU A 77 1.56 9.58 7.83
CA GLU A 77 0.27 9.32 8.47
C GLU A 77 -0.52 10.64 8.52
N CYS A 78 -1.57 10.78 7.72
CA CYS A 78 -2.27 12.06 7.56
C CYS A 78 -2.81 12.64 8.88
N ILE A 79 -3.26 11.79 9.81
CA ILE A 79 -3.75 12.26 11.12
C ILE A 79 -2.64 12.81 12.01
N ASP A 80 -1.44 12.20 11.96
CA ASP A 80 -0.29 12.64 12.75
C ASP A 80 0.25 13.98 12.21
N GLU A 81 0.23 14.15 10.89
CA GLU A 81 0.59 15.42 10.27
C GLU A 81 -0.44 16.52 10.61
N LEU A 82 -1.75 16.23 10.61
CA LEU A 82 -2.75 17.21 11.08
C LEU A 82 -2.60 17.55 12.56
N ALA A 83 -2.23 16.57 13.39
CA ALA A 83 -1.98 16.79 14.81
C ALA A 83 -0.80 17.76 15.05
N ASP A 84 0.20 17.76 14.16
CA ASP A 84 1.31 18.72 14.18
C ASP A 84 0.81 20.15 13.98
N PHE A 85 -0.09 20.39 13.03
CA PHE A 85 -0.72 21.71 12.80
C PHE A 85 -1.56 22.18 13.99
N ALA A 86 -2.16 21.25 14.75
CA ALA A 86 -2.88 21.56 15.99
C ALA A 86 -1.97 21.66 17.23
N GLY A 87 -0.67 21.35 17.11
CA GLY A 87 0.26 21.34 18.24
C GLY A 87 0.01 20.19 19.24
N VAL A 88 -0.65 19.12 18.81
CA VAL A 88 -1.10 17.97 19.64
C VAL A 88 -0.51 16.64 19.19
N LYS A 89 0.64 16.67 18.51
CA LYS A 89 1.30 15.48 17.95
C LYS A 89 1.66 14.45 19.03
N ALA A 90 2.07 14.90 20.22
CA ALA A 90 2.43 14.02 21.32
C ALA A 90 1.22 13.26 21.87
N GLU A 91 0.07 13.93 21.95
CA GLU A 91 -1.20 13.37 22.44
C GLU A 91 -1.75 12.33 21.45
N VAL A 92 -1.67 12.60 20.15
CA VAL A 92 -2.03 11.63 19.11
C VAL A 92 -1.13 10.41 19.16
N ALA A 93 0.19 10.59 19.29
CA ALA A 93 1.12 9.48 19.41
C ALA A 93 0.82 8.59 20.64
N ALA A 94 0.49 9.18 21.78
CA ALA A 94 0.11 8.44 22.99
C ALA A 94 -1.18 7.61 22.79
N ILE A 95 -2.17 8.12 22.04
CA ILE A 95 -3.38 7.35 21.71
C ILE A 95 -3.04 6.19 20.76
N THR A 96 -2.20 6.44 19.75
CA THR A 96 -1.75 5.41 18.79
C THR A 96 -1.02 4.27 19.51
N GLU A 97 -0.12 4.58 20.45
CA GLU A 97 0.58 3.56 21.25
C GLU A 97 -0.40 2.70 22.06
N ARG A 98 -1.40 3.31 22.70
CA ARG A 98 -2.45 2.59 23.44
C ARG A 98 -3.28 1.68 22.53
N ALA A 99 -3.64 2.15 21.34
CA ALA A 99 -4.34 1.35 20.34
C ALA A 99 -3.50 0.15 19.87
N MET A 100 -2.20 0.35 19.62
CA MET A 100 -1.27 -0.73 19.25
C MET A 100 -1.08 -1.77 20.37
N ARG A 101 -1.21 -1.37 21.64
CA ARG A 101 -1.23 -2.29 22.80
C ARG A 101 -2.57 -2.99 23.00
N GLY A 102 -3.58 -2.72 22.17
CA GLY A 102 -4.92 -3.29 22.27
C GLY A 102 -5.76 -2.70 23.41
N GLU A 103 -5.34 -1.57 24.01
CA GLU A 103 -6.09 -0.91 25.09
C GLU A 103 -7.27 -0.09 24.57
N LEU A 104 -7.29 0.23 23.27
CA LEU A 104 -8.36 0.92 22.57
C LEU A 104 -8.68 0.15 21.29
N ASP A 105 -9.96 -0.06 21.02
CA ASP A 105 -10.38 -0.50 19.70
C ASP A 105 -10.11 0.60 18.65
N PHE A 106 -10.13 0.21 17.38
CA PHE A 106 -9.79 1.13 16.29
C PHE A 106 -10.70 2.36 16.24
N GLU A 107 -12.00 2.17 16.45
CA GLU A 107 -13.00 3.24 16.34
C GLU A 107 -12.83 4.25 17.48
N ALA A 108 -12.66 3.77 18.71
CA ALA A 108 -12.36 4.59 19.88
C ALA A 108 -11.01 5.32 19.75
N ALA A 109 -9.98 4.66 19.21
CA ALA A 109 -8.69 5.27 18.95
C ALA A 109 -8.78 6.36 17.86
N LEU A 110 -9.56 6.15 16.80
CA LEU A 110 -9.79 7.16 15.78
C LEU A 110 -10.57 8.35 16.34
N ASP A 111 -11.67 8.11 17.05
CA ASP A 111 -12.48 9.17 17.68
C ASP A 111 -11.63 10.03 18.62
N ALA A 112 -10.79 9.40 19.45
CA ALA A 112 -9.91 10.11 20.36
C ALA A 112 -8.87 10.99 19.63
N ARG A 113 -8.30 10.51 18.53
CA ARG A 113 -7.34 11.28 17.72
C ARG A 113 -8.01 12.42 16.97
N VAL A 114 -9.19 12.18 16.38
CA VAL A 114 -9.95 13.19 15.65
C VAL A 114 -10.46 14.28 16.59
N ALA A 115 -10.81 13.95 17.83
CA ALA A 115 -11.21 14.95 18.83
C ALA A 115 -10.09 15.97 19.15
N LEU A 116 -8.82 15.58 19.06
CA LEU A 116 -7.68 16.47 19.32
C LEU A 116 -7.48 17.54 18.25
N VAL A 117 -7.92 17.29 17.02
CA VAL A 117 -7.82 18.26 15.91
C VAL A 117 -9.06 19.16 15.78
N LYS A 118 -9.96 19.13 16.77
CA LYS A 118 -11.14 19.98 16.81
C LYS A 118 -10.78 21.46 16.74
N GLY A 119 -11.48 22.21 15.90
CA GLY A 119 -11.33 23.65 15.76
C GLY A 119 -10.25 24.08 14.77
N LEU A 120 -9.46 23.15 14.22
CA LEU A 120 -8.60 23.45 13.08
C LEU A 120 -9.45 23.98 11.92
N PRO A 121 -9.01 25.05 11.24
CA PRO A 121 -9.68 25.52 10.04
C PRO A 121 -9.58 24.46 8.94
N GLU A 122 -10.58 24.40 8.06
CA GLU A 122 -10.55 23.52 6.88
C GLU A 122 -9.30 23.75 6.01
N SER A 123 -8.77 24.98 5.98
CA SER A 123 -7.51 25.30 5.28
C SER A 123 -6.33 24.47 5.76
N ALA A 124 -6.31 24.04 7.03
CA ALA A 124 -5.25 23.19 7.57
C ALA A 124 -5.17 21.83 6.85
N LEU A 125 -6.29 21.30 6.35
CA LEU A 125 -6.28 20.09 5.52
C LEU A 125 -5.54 20.33 4.19
N ALA A 126 -5.77 21.49 3.57
CA ALA A 126 -5.12 21.88 2.32
C ALA A 126 -3.62 22.14 2.51
N GLU A 127 -3.26 22.86 3.56
CA GLU A 127 -1.88 23.13 3.95
C GLU A 127 -1.14 21.82 4.26
N CYS A 128 -1.72 20.93 5.08
CA CYS A 128 -1.16 19.62 5.39
C CYS A 128 -0.91 18.78 4.13
N TYR A 129 -1.89 18.69 3.22
CA TYR A 129 -1.70 17.98 1.95
C TYR A 129 -0.58 18.59 1.11
N ALA A 130 -0.58 19.91 0.92
CA ALA A 130 0.41 20.59 0.09
C ALA A 130 1.83 20.46 0.65
N GLU A 131 2.00 20.55 1.96
CA GLU A 131 3.30 20.57 2.61
C GLU A 131 3.86 19.17 2.89
N ARG A 132 3.02 18.22 3.30
CA ARG A 132 3.47 16.96 3.91
C ARG A 132 3.21 15.72 3.05
N VAL A 133 2.17 15.73 2.22
CA VAL A 133 1.76 14.54 1.47
C VAL A 133 2.53 14.45 0.15
N ARG A 134 3.28 13.35 -0.03
CA ARG A 134 3.97 13.01 -1.27
C ARG A 134 3.73 11.55 -1.58
N LEU A 135 3.54 11.24 -2.86
CA LEU A 135 3.51 9.85 -3.31
C LEU A 135 4.85 9.18 -3.05
N ASN A 136 4.81 7.95 -2.55
CA ASN A 136 5.99 7.11 -2.48
C ASN A 136 6.51 6.83 -3.91
N PRO A 137 7.83 6.63 -4.07
CA PRO A 137 8.42 6.34 -5.38
C PRO A 137 7.72 5.13 -6.04
N GLY A 138 7.48 5.25 -7.35
CA GLY A 138 6.79 4.23 -8.12
C GLY A 138 5.27 4.19 -7.99
N ALA A 139 4.63 4.88 -7.03
CA ALA A 139 3.17 4.80 -6.82
C ALA A 139 2.38 5.17 -8.09
N ARG A 140 2.73 6.31 -8.71
CA ARG A 140 2.09 6.77 -9.94
C ARG A 140 2.28 5.78 -11.09
N THR A 141 3.51 5.31 -11.29
CA THR A 141 3.83 4.33 -12.34
C THR A 141 3.07 3.03 -12.14
N LEU A 142 3.05 2.50 -10.92
CA LEU A 142 2.30 1.29 -10.56
C LEU A 142 0.83 1.42 -10.94
N VAL A 143 0.16 2.45 -10.42
CA VAL A 143 -1.29 2.59 -10.54
C VAL A 143 -1.69 2.84 -11.99
N ARG A 144 -1.00 3.75 -12.69
CA ARG A 144 -1.29 4.06 -14.09
C ARG A 144 -1.00 2.90 -15.02
N THR A 145 0.08 2.16 -14.77
CA THR A 145 0.41 0.97 -15.58
C THR A 145 -0.64 -0.11 -15.39
N MET A 146 -1.04 -0.41 -14.16
CA MET A 146 -2.12 -1.36 -13.87
C MET A 146 -3.42 -0.94 -14.55
N ALA A 147 -3.81 0.34 -14.44
CA ALA A 147 -5.00 0.87 -15.10
C ALA A 147 -4.93 0.77 -16.64
N ALA A 148 -3.79 1.10 -17.24
CA ALA A 148 -3.60 0.98 -18.69
C ALA A 148 -3.65 -0.46 -19.21
N LEU A 149 -3.28 -1.43 -18.36
CA LEU A 149 -3.42 -2.86 -18.62
C LEU A 149 -4.83 -3.40 -18.33
N GLY A 150 -5.78 -2.52 -17.98
CA GLY A 150 -7.19 -2.87 -17.76
C GLY A 150 -7.51 -3.36 -16.36
N ALA A 151 -6.58 -3.24 -15.40
CA ALA A 151 -6.87 -3.55 -14.01
C ALA A 151 -7.68 -2.44 -13.34
N GLU A 152 -8.59 -2.82 -12.46
CA GLU A 152 -9.24 -1.90 -11.54
C GLU A 152 -8.24 -1.47 -10.45
N THR A 153 -8.38 -0.24 -9.97
CA THR A 153 -7.45 0.32 -8.98
C THR A 153 -8.23 1.03 -7.88
N ALA A 154 -7.96 0.66 -6.63
CA ALA A 154 -8.63 1.19 -5.46
C ALA A 154 -7.67 1.58 -4.34
N LEU A 155 -7.87 2.78 -3.80
CA LEU A 155 -7.18 3.28 -2.61
C LEU A 155 -8.14 3.23 -1.42
N VAL A 156 -7.92 2.31 -0.47
CA VAL A 156 -8.81 2.12 0.68
C VAL A 156 -8.03 2.36 1.95
N SER A 157 -8.45 3.35 2.76
CA SER A 157 -7.68 3.80 3.91
C SER A 157 -8.54 3.98 5.16
N GLY A 158 -7.94 3.79 6.33
CA GLY A 158 -8.50 4.22 7.62
C GLY A 158 -8.33 5.72 7.88
N GLY A 159 -7.61 6.45 7.02
CA GLY A 159 -7.46 7.89 7.04
C GLY A 159 -8.72 8.62 6.55
N PHE A 160 -8.56 9.74 5.84
CA PHE A 160 -9.67 10.63 5.52
C PHE A 160 -9.92 10.87 4.02
N THR A 161 -11.18 11.04 3.64
CA THR A 161 -11.66 11.28 2.26
C THR A 161 -11.03 12.50 1.62
N TYR A 162 -10.75 13.54 2.40
CA TYR A 162 -10.05 14.73 1.92
C TYR A 162 -8.69 14.40 1.27
N PHE A 163 -7.90 13.54 1.92
CA PHE A 163 -6.56 13.15 1.44
C PHE A 163 -6.65 12.04 0.40
N THR A 164 -7.40 10.98 0.69
CA THR A 164 -7.53 9.83 -0.23
C THR A 164 -8.04 10.25 -1.61
N ALA A 165 -9.01 11.16 -1.73
CA ALA A 165 -9.49 11.62 -3.03
C ALA A 165 -8.38 12.34 -3.85
N ARG A 166 -7.52 13.12 -3.18
CA ARG A 166 -6.42 13.85 -3.83
C ARG A 166 -5.27 12.92 -4.20
N VAL A 167 -4.87 12.05 -3.28
CA VAL A 167 -3.85 11.02 -3.52
C VAL A 167 -4.29 10.07 -4.63
N ALA A 168 -5.56 9.65 -4.63
CA ALA A 168 -6.15 8.82 -5.68
C ALA A 168 -6.05 9.51 -7.05
N THR A 169 -6.44 10.79 -7.13
CA THR A 169 -6.33 11.58 -8.36
C THR A 169 -4.88 11.71 -8.82
N GLU A 170 -3.96 12.00 -7.91
CA GLU A 170 -2.55 12.22 -8.22
C GLU A 170 -1.86 10.95 -8.72
N ALA A 171 -2.10 9.81 -8.05
CA ALA A 171 -1.53 8.52 -8.43
C ALA A 171 -2.24 7.89 -9.64
N GLY A 172 -3.54 8.17 -9.83
CA GLY A 172 -4.36 7.65 -10.94
C GLY A 172 -5.30 6.50 -10.56
N PHE A 173 -5.69 6.39 -9.28
CA PHE A 173 -6.65 5.38 -8.82
C PHE A 173 -8.05 5.67 -9.36
N ALA A 174 -8.77 4.63 -9.77
CA ALA A 174 -10.15 4.73 -10.22
C ALA A 174 -11.14 4.91 -9.06
N HIS A 175 -10.85 4.27 -7.92
CA HIS A 175 -11.70 4.29 -6.73
C HIS A 175 -10.91 4.73 -5.49
N ASN A 176 -11.59 5.40 -4.57
CA ASN A 176 -11.05 5.65 -3.24
C ASN A 176 -12.13 5.55 -2.17
N GLN A 177 -11.73 5.14 -0.97
CA GLN A 177 -12.63 4.99 0.17
C GLN A 177 -11.88 5.29 1.48
N ALA A 178 -12.45 6.13 2.34
CA ALA A 178 -11.87 6.51 3.63
C ALA A 178 -12.94 7.06 4.60
N ASN A 179 -12.53 7.35 5.84
CA ASN A 179 -13.38 8.04 6.81
C ASN A 179 -13.59 9.51 6.41
N THR A 180 -14.68 10.14 6.83
CA THR A 180 -14.92 11.56 6.53
C THR A 180 -14.83 12.39 7.80
N LEU A 181 -13.92 13.36 7.83
CA LEU A 181 -13.90 14.38 8.89
C LEU A 181 -15.10 15.30 8.73
N LEU A 182 -15.81 15.56 9.83
CA LEU A 182 -16.94 16.49 9.83
C LEU A 182 -16.44 17.93 9.98
N ILE A 183 -17.02 18.83 9.17
CA ILE A 183 -16.65 20.24 9.11
C ILE A 183 -17.92 21.07 9.30
N GLU A 184 -17.88 22.03 10.22
CA GLU A 184 -18.94 23.01 10.48
C GLU A 184 -18.31 24.39 10.62
N ASP A 185 -18.95 25.41 10.03
CA ASP A 185 -18.46 26.80 10.04
C ASP A 185 -16.98 26.95 9.61
N GLY A 186 -16.55 26.15 8.64
CA GLY A 186 -15.19 26.13 8.09
C GLY A 186 -14.13 25.55 9.04
N LYS A 187 -14.54 24.78 10.06
CA LYS A 187 -13.63 24.17 11.05
C LYS A 187 -13.95 22.70 11.28
N LEU A 188 -12.94 21.91 11.63
CA LEU A 188 -13.10 20.52 12.03
C LEU A 188 -13.92 20.44 13.32
N THR A 189 -14.97 19.62 13.35
CA THR A 189 -15.82 19.45 14.54
C THR A 189 -15.15 18.59 15.62
N GLY A 190 -14.09 17.87 15.27
CA GLY A 190 -13.47 16.84 16.10
C GLY A 190 -14.21 15.50 16.05
N GLN A 191 -14.99 15.26 15.00
CA GLN A 191 -15.73 14.01 14.78
C GLN A 191 -15.55 13.50 13.36
N ALA A 192 -15.66 12.19 13.19
CA ALA A 192 -15.73 11.54 11.89
C ALA A 192 -17.16 11.01 11.61
N ALA A 193 -17.58 11.06 10.35
CA ALA A 193 -18.87 10.55 9.91
C ALA A 193 -18.98 9.04 10.14
N ARG A 194 -20.17 8.57 10.54
CA ARG A 194 -20.45 7.14 10.72
C ARG A 194 -21.03 6.52 9.43
N PRO A 195 -20.81 5.22 9.18
CA PRO A 195 -19.96 4.30 9.96
C PRO A 195 -18.47 4.56 9.75
N ILE A 196 -17.66 4.30 10.76
CA ILE A 196 -16.19 4.33 10.64
C ILE A 196 -15.73 3.09 9.87
N LEU A 197 -14.85 3.32 8.91
CA LEU A 197 -14.12 2.30 8.19
C LEU A 197 -12.99 1.77 9.07
N GLY A 198 -13.30 0.67 9.76
CA GLY A 198 -12.32 -0.11 10.52
C GLY A 198 -11.53 -1.08 9.64
N ARG A 199 -10.78 -1.97 10.29
CA ARG A 199 -9.95 -3.00 9.63
C ARG A 199 -10.70 -3.84 8.58
N ALA A 200 -11.94 -4.22 8.88
CA ALA A 200 -12.76 -5.03 7.98
C ALA A 200 -13.14 -4.30 6.66
N ALA A 201 -13.04 -2.96 6.61
CA ALA A 201 -13.43 -2.18 5.44
C ALA A 201 -12.57 -2.51 4.21
N LYS A 202 -11.27 -2.76 4.40
CA LYS A 202 -10.34 -3.10 3.31
C LYS A 202 -10.68 -4.44 2.64
N LEU A 203 -10.91 -5.47 3.45
CA LEU A 203 -11.37 -6.77 2.94
C LEU A 203 -12.76 -6.65 2.29
N THR A 204 -13.68 -5.94 2.93
CA THR A 204 -15.04 -5.73 2.37
C THR A 204 -14.99 -5.02 1.02
N ALA A 205 -14.13 -4.00 0.87
CA ALA A 205 -13.95 -3.28 -0.37
C ALA A 205 -13.35 -4.19 -1.46
N LEU A 206 -12.33 -4.98 -1.13
CA LEU A 206 -11.75 -5.99 -2.02
C LEU A 206 -12.83 -6.96 -2.54
N GLU A 207 -13.59 -7.58 -1.64
CA GLU A 207 -14.65 -8.53 -2.00
C GLU A 207 -15.76 -7.89 -2.83
N ALA A 208 -16.17 -6.66 -2.47
CA ALA A 208 -17.20 -5.92 -3.19
C ALA A 208 -16.78 -5.58 -4.62
N MET A 209 -15.57 -5.06 -4.80
CA MET A 209 -15.03 -4.74 -6.13
C MET A 209 -14.84 -5.99 -6.99
N CYS A 210 -14.33 -7.06 -6.39
CA CYS A 210 -14.22 -8.35 -7.08
C CYS A 210 -15.58 -8.84 -7.58
N LYS A 211 -16.61 -8.76 -6.72
CA LYS A 211 -17.98 -9.12 -7.07
C LYS A 211 -18.57 -8.23 -8.16
N GLU A 212 -18.41 -6.91 -8.07
CA GLU A 212 -18.93 -5.96 -9.06
C GLU A 212 -18.33 -6.18 -10.45
N ARG A 213 -17.06 -6.59 -10.49
CA ARG A 213 -16.29 -6.76 -11.73
C ARG A 213 -16.22 -8.20 -12.22
N ALA A 214 -16.87 -9.13 -11.52
CA ALA A 214 -16.84 -10.56 -11.81
C ALA A 214 -15.40 -11.12 -11.92
N ILE A 215 -14.49 -10.61 -11.09
CA ILE A 215 -13.12 -11.10 -10.94
C ILE A 215 -12.98 -11.88 -9.63
N SER A 216 -12.03 -12.81 -9.58
CA SER A 216 -11.74 -13.53 -8.35
C SER A 216 -10.90 -12.68 -7.41
N VAL A 217 -11.02 -12.89 -6.10
CA VAL A 217 -10.07 -12.32 -5.12
C VAL A 217 -8.64 -12.82 -5.40
N ALA A 218 -8.49 -14.02 -5.98
CA ALA A 218 -7.20 -14.54 -6.43
C ALA A 218 -6.58 -13.76 -7.62
N ASP A 219 -7.40 -12.98 -8.32
CA ASP A 219 -6.97 -12.07 -9.40
C ASP A 219 -6.62 -10.67 -8.87
N ALA A 220 -6.65 -10.43 -7.55
CA ALA A 220 -6.25 -9.17 -6.95
C ALA A 220 -4.80 -9.20 -6.44
N ILE A 221 -4.16 -8.03 -6.48
CA ILE A 221 -2.95 -7.69 -5.72
C ILE A 221 -3.33 -6.69 -4.63
N ALA A 222 -2.92 -6.96 -3.39
CA ALA A 222 -3.15 -6.09 -2.25
C ALA A 222 -1.82 -5.61 -1.68
N VAL A 223 -1.73 -4.33 -1.29
CA VAL A 223 -0.52 -3.78 -0.68
C VAL A 223 -0.82 -2.90 0.53
N GLY A 224 -0.01 -3.05 1.58
CA GLY A 224 -0.08 -2.26 2.81
C GLY A 224 1.20 -2.38 3.64
N ASP A 225 1.25 -1.68 4.77
CA ASP A 225 2.37 -1.68 5.71
C ASP A 225 2.00 -2.25 7.09
N GLY A 226 0.70 -2.25 7.44
CA GLY A 226 0.25 -2.36 8.83
C GLY A 226 -0.65 -3.56 9.13
N ALA A 227 -0.89 -3.78 10.43
CA ALA A 227 -1.79 -4.84 10.90
C ALA A 227 -3.27 -4.61 10.51
N ASN A 228 -3.63 -3.38 10.16
CA ASN A 228 -4.92 -2.98 9.57
C ASN A 228 -5.12 -3.54 8.15
N ASP A 229 -4.05 -3.96 7.46
CA ASP A 229 -4.11 -4.52 6.11
C ASP A 229 -4.19 -6.03 6.05
N LEU A 230 -3.92 -6.71 7.18
CA LEU A 230 -3.76 -8.16 7.26
C LEU A 230 -4.86 -8.95 6.55
N ASP A 231 -6.12 -8.55 6.73
CA ASP A 231 -7.25 -9.30 6.19
C ASP A 231 -7.35 -9.15 4.66
N MET A 232 -7.05 -7.96 4.13
CA MET A 232 -7.00 -7.71 2.69
C MET A 232 -5.80 -8.39 2.04
N VAL A 233 -4.62 -8.30 2.66
CA VAL A 233 -3.37 -8.89 2.18
C VAL A 233 -3.44 -10.41 2.15
N ARG A 234 -3.99 -11.05 3.20
CA ARG A 234 -4.17 -12.51 3.23
C ARG A 234 -5.20 -13.03 2.24
N ALA A 235 -6.21 -12.22 1.91
CA ALA A 235 -7.29 -12.63 1.02
C ALA A 235 -6.89 -12.57 -0.46
N ALA A 236 -6.13 -11.53 -0.84
CA ALA A 236 -5.71 -11.31 -2.22
C ALA A 236 -4.86 -12.46 -2.78
N GLY A 237 -4.91 -12.68 -4.10
CA GLY A 237 -4.07 -13.69 -4.74
C GLY A 237 -2.59 -13.31 -4.89
N LEU A 238 -2.24 -12.08 -4.50
CA LEU A 238 -0.87 -11.65 -4.22
C LEU A 238 -0.93 -10.54 -3.14
N GLY A 239 -0.68 -10.91 -1.90
CA GLY A 239 -0.55 -9.99 -0.78
C GLY A 239 0.88 -9.47 -0.64
N VAL A 240 1.06 -8.15 -0.65
CA VAL A 240 2.38 -7.51 -0.61
C VAL A 240 2.52 -6.64 0.63
N ALA A 241 3.59 -6.86 1.39
CA ALA A 241 4.03 -6.03 2.49
C ALA A 241 5.06 -5.01 1.97
N TYR A 242 4.74 -3.71 2.04
CA TYR A 242 5.61 -2.62 1.61
C TYR A 242 6.17 -1.86 2.82
N HIS A 243 7.49 -1.89 3.04
CA HIS A 243 8.17 -1.33 4.22
C HIS A 243 7.42 -1.64 5.53
N ALA A 244 6.87 -2.84 5.60
CA ALA A 244 5.80 -3.16 6.53
C ALA A 244 6.31 -3.52 7.92
N LYS A 245 5.42 -3.35 8.90
CA LYS A 245 5.62 -3.83 10.28
C LYS A 245 5.71 -5.37 10.29
N PRO A 246 6.44 -5.97 11.26
CA PRO A 246 6.67 -7.42 11.30
C PRO A 246 5.40 -8.28 11.23
N ALA A 247 4.30 -7.80 11.81
CA ALA A 247 3.03 -8.52 11.81
C ALA A 247 2.45 -8.73 10.40
N LEU A 248 2.52 -7.72 9.53
CA LEU A 248 2.06 -7.84 8.15
C LEU A 248 3.10 -8.57 7.30
N ALA A 249 4.38 -8.25 7.46
CA ALA A 249 5.47 -8.86 6.71
C ALA A 249 5.55 -10.39 6.89
N ALA A 250 5.16 -10.92 8.06
CA ALA A 250 5.13 -12.36 8.32
C ALA A 250 4.00 -13.09 7.56
N GLU A 251 2.99 -12.37 7.10
CA GLU A 251 1.74 -12.93 6.56
C GLU A 251 1.55 -12.65 5.07
N ALA A 252 2.35 -11.73 4.51
CA ALA A 252 2.32 -11.39 3.09
C ALA A 252 3.03 -12.45 2.23
N ASP A 253 2.55 -12.64 0.99
CA ASP A 253 3.18 -13.50 -0.01
C ASP A 253 4.53 -12.94 -0.50
N ALA A 254 4.63 -11.60 -0.56
CA ALA A 254 5.82 -10.89 -0.97
C ALA A 254 6.13 -9.71 -0.03
N ARG A 255 7.43 -9.43 0.14
CA ARG A 255 7.93 -8.33 0.97
C ARG A 255 8.83 -7.41 0.15
N LEU A 256 8.67 -6.11 0.38
CA LEU A 256 9.44 -5.05 -0.26
C LEU A 256 10.04 -4.15 0.83
N GLU A 257 11.31 -4.38 1.16
CA GLU A 257 12.10 -3.63 2.15
C GLU A 257 13.16 -2.74 1.49
N HIS A 258 13.59 -3.11 0.28
CA HIS A 258 14.64 -2.42 -0.47
C HIS A 258 14.16 -1.76 -1.76
N SER A 259 12.90 -2.00 -2.14
CA SER A 259 12.31 -1.55 -3.39
C SER A 259 11.30 -0.41 -3.21
N ASP A 260 10.99 0.23 -4.32
CA ASP A 260 9.84 1.12 -4.44
C ASP A 260 8.60 0.38 -4.95
N LEU A 261 7.49 1.09 -5.14
CA LEU A 261 6.22 0.48 -5.55
C LEU A 261 6.22 -0.05 -6.99
N THR A 262 7.22 0.25 -7.83
CA THR A 262 7.33 -0.38 -9.15
C THR A 262 7.64 -1.88 -9.06
N ALA A 263 8.16 -2.36 -7.93
CA ALA A 263 8.39 -3.78 -7.71
C ALA A 263 7.10 -4.61 -7.79
N LEU A 264 5.93 -4.02 -7.48
CA LEU A 264 4.65 -4.71 -7.65
C LEU A 264 4.34 -5.03 -9.13
N LEU A 265 4.86 -4.26 -10.08
CA LEU A 265 4.78 -4.58 -11.51
C LEU A 265 5.71 -5.76 -11.85
N ALA A 266 6.92 -5.76 -11.28
CA ALA A 266 7.89 -6.83 -11.48
C ALA A 266 7.44 -8.18 -10.91
N LEU A 267 6.79 -8.19 -9.73
CA LEU A 267 6.19 -9.41 -9.14
C LEU A 267 5.14 -10.05 -10.08
N GLN A 268 4.54 -9.25 -10.97
CA GLN A 268 3.56 -9.70 -11.95
C GLN A 268 4.17 -9.99 -13.34
N GLY A 269 5.50 -9.83 -13.49
CA GLY A 269 6.19 -9.99 -14.77
C GLY A 269 5.89 -8.88 -15.79
N ILE A 270 5.57 -7.67 -15.33
CA ILE A 270 5.33 -6.50 -16.17
C ILE A 270 6.67 -5.74 -16.32
N ALA A 271 7.19 -5.68 -17.54
CA ALA A 271 8.49 -5.07 -17.82
C ALA A 271 8.36 -3.54 -17.95
N ALA A 272 9.47 -2.82 -17.76
CA ALA A 272 9.55 -1.36 -17.86
C ALA A 272 9.11 -0.81 -19.23
N SER A 273 9.20 -1.62 -20.28
CA SER A 273 8.68 -1.28 -21.62
C SER A 273 7.15 -1.17 -21.68
N GLU A 274 6.44 -1.70 -20.69
CA GLU A 274 4.97 -1.63 -20.57
C GLU A 274 4.53 -0.52 -19.61
N TRP A 275 5.46 0.17 -18.95
CA TRP A 275 5.13 1.14 -17.91
C TRP A 275 4.55 2.44 -18.50
N VAL A 276 3.61 3.01 -17.77
CA VAL A 276 3.11 4.37 -18.00
C VAL A 276 3.89 5.32 -17.09
N THR A 277 4.83 6.06 -17.68
CA THR A 277 5.71 7.01 -16.98
C THR A 277 5.49 8.42 -17.51
N ASP A 278 4.56 9.16 -16.87
CA ASP A 278 4.29 10.59 -17.15
C ASP A 278 4.54 11.46 -15.91
#